data_AF-A0A9Q9HX32-F1
#
_entry.id   AF-A0A9Q9HX32-F1
#
_cell.length_a   1.000
_cell.length_b   1.000
_cell.length_c   1.000
_cell.angle_alpha   90.00
_cell.angle_beta   90.00
_cell.angle_gamma   90.00
#
_symmetry.space_group_name_H-M   'P 1'
#
loop_
_entity.id
_entity.type
_entity.pdbx_description
1 polymer ?
#
loop_
_entity_poly.entity_id
_entity_poly.type
_entity_poly.pdbx_seq_one_letter_code
_entity_poly.pdbx_strand_id
1 'polypeptide(L)' 'MNSRMVIQGGGLPIRIDGALVGGIGVGGAPGGHLDEACARAGRDAIGTE' A
#
# COMPACT_ATOMS: atom_id res chain seq x y z
N MET A 1 6.86 19.80 -4.82
CA MET A 1 6.59 18.34 -4.91
C MET A 1 7.91 17.61 -5.11
N ASN A 2 8.11 16.50 -4.38
CA ASN A 2 9.25 15.60 -4.61
C ASN A 2 8.92 14.70 -5.81
N SER A 3 9.82 14.59 -6.79
CA SER A 3 9.61 13.79 -8.01
C SER A 3 9.48 12.28 -7.75
N ARG A 4 9.88 11.81 -6.57
CA ARG A 4 9.72 10.41 -6.11
C ARG A 4 8.39 10.16 -5.40
N MET A 5 7.52 11.16 -5.29
CA MET A 5 6.25 11.06 -4.59
C MET A 5 5.11 10.96 -5.60
N VAL A 6 4.25 9.96 -5.43
CA VAL A 6 3.06 9.72 -6.25
C VAL A 6 1.83 9.92 -5.39
N ILE A 7 0.86 10.71 -5.86
CA ILE A 7 -0.41 10.96 -5.17
C ILE A 7 -1.51 10.18 -5.90
N GLN A 8 -1.67 8.91 -5.53
CA GLN A 8 -2.61 7.96 -6.14
C GLN A 8 -3.02 6.89 -5.09
N GLY A 9 -4.16 6.22 -5.29
CA GLY A 9 -4.49 5.00 -4.56
C GLY A 9 -3.53 3.85 -4.89
N GLY A 10 -3.45 2.83 -4.01
CA GLY A 10 -2.52 1.70 -4.15
C GLY A 10 -1.40 1.65 -3.12
N GLY A 11 -1.20 2.71 -2.33
CA GLY A 11 -0.27 2.74 -1.21
C GLY A 11 -0.96 2.45 0.13
N LEU A 12 -0.44 1.49 0.90
CA LEU A 12 -0.91 1.19 2.25
C LEU A 12 0.26 1.17 3.26
N PRO A 13 0.04 1.64 4.51
CA PRO A 13 1.02 1.47 5.57
C PRO A 13 1.15 -0.01 5.96
N ILE A 14 2.30 -0.36 6.52
CA ILE A 14 2.51 -1.65 7.20
C ILE A 14 2.85 -1.35 8.66
N ARG A 15 2.06 -1.91 9.56
CA ARG A 15 2.23 -1.85 11.01
C ARG A 15 2.37 -3.25 11.61
N ILE A 16 3.26 -3.35 12.58
CA ILE A 16 3.47 -4.53 13.42
C ILE A 16 3.38 -4.05 14.87
N ASP A 17 2.53 -4.67 15.68
CA ASP A 17 2.26 -4.27 17.07
C ASP A 17 1.95 -2.76 17.20
N GLY A 18 1.21 -2.22 16.24
CA GLY A 18 0.85 -0.79 16.17
C GLY A 18 1.98 0.14 15.72
N ALA A 19 3.23 -0.32 15.61
CA ALA A 19 4.36 0.48 15.12
C ALA A 19 4.40 0.51 13.59
N LEU A 20 4.60 1.70 12.99
CA LEU A 20 4.76 1.85 11.55
C LEU A 20 6.17 1.39 11.13
N VAL A 21 6.24 0.33 10.33
CA VAL A 21 7.51 -0.30 9.92
C VAL A 21 7.82 -0.12 8.44
N GLY A 22 6.84 0.27 7.62
CA GLY A 22 7.04 0.48 6.19
C GLY A 22 5.74 0.78 5.44
N GLY A 23 5.77 0.52 4.13
CA GLY A 23 4.60 0.64 3.27
C GLY A 23 4.71 -0.29 2.06
N ILE A 24 3.56 -0.66 1.52
CA ILE A 24 3.42 -1.41 0.28
C ILE A 24 2.74 -0.51 -0.75
N GLY A 25 3.24 -0.54 -1.99
CA GLY A 25 2.69 0.21 -3.11
C GLY A 25 2.44 -0.71 -4.30
N VAL A 26 1.23 -0.67 -4.84
CA VAL A 26 0.85 -1.33 -6.09
C VAL A 26 0.39 -0.28 -7.09
N GLY A 27 0.68 -0.49 -8.37
CA GLY A 27 0.27 0.39 -9.44
C GLY A 27 0.24 -0.36 -10.76
N GLY A 28 -0.81 -0.15 -11.56
CA GLY A 28 -0.95 -0.73 -12.89
C GLY A 28 -2.34 -1.26 -13.20
N ALA A 29 -3.23 -1.38 -12.20
CA ALA A 29 -4.61 -1.75 -12.44
C ALA A 29 -5.39 -0.61 -13.14
N PRO A 30 -6.56 -0.91 -13.75
CA PRO A 30 -7.43 0.11 -14.37
C PRO A 30 -7.99 1.20 -13.42
N GLY A 31 -7.67 1.15 -12.12
CA GLY A 31 -8.02 2.18 -11.16
C GLY A 31 -7.34 1.96 -9.80
N GLY A 32 -7.00 3.05 -9.10
CA GLY A 32 -6.20 2.98 -7.86
C GLY A 32 -6.87 2.24 -6.69
N HIS A 33 -8.19 2.08 -6.71
CA HIS A 33 -8.90 1.24 -5.73
C HIS A 33 -8.62 -0.26 -5.93
N LEU A 34 -8.34 -0.69 -7.17
CA LEU A 34 -7.93 -2.05 -7.49
C LEU A 34 -6.47 -2.27 -7.08
N ASP A 35 -5.61 -1.29 -7.32
CA ASP A 35 -4.23 -1.32 -6.81
C ASP A 35 -4.22 -1.42 -5.28
N GLU A 36 -5.09 -0.66 -4.59
CA GLU A 36 -5.23 -0.73 -3.14
C GLU A 36 -5.73 -2.10 -2.67
N ALA A 37 -6.67 -2.72 -3.39
CA ALA A 37 -7.15 -4.07 -3.08
C ALA A 37 -6.01 -5.11 -3.21
N CYS A 38 -5.14 -4.99 -4.21
CA CYS A 38 -3.96 -5.83 -4.35
C CYS A 38 -2.94 -5.58 -3.23
N ALA A 39 -2.65 -4.32 -2.90
CA ALA A 39 -1.76 -3.96 -1.80
C ALA A 39 -2.28 -4.51 -0.46
N ARG A 40 -3.60 -4.43 -0.24
CA ARG A 40 -4.28 -4.97 0.94
C ARG A 40 -4.13 -6.48 1.02
N ALA A 41 -4.39 -7.21 -0.07
CA ALA A 41 -4.23 -8.66 -0.10
C ALA A 41 -2.79 -9.10 0.25
N GLY A 42 -1.77 -8.40 -0.27
CA GLY A 42 -0.36 -8.69 0.06
C GLY A 42 -0.03 -8.42 1.53
N ARG A 43 -0.52 -7.31 2.09
CA ARG A 43 -0.34 -6.95 3.50
C ARG A 43 -1.06 -7.92 4.44
N ASP A 44 -2.28 -8.31 4.11
CA ASP A 44 -3.09 -9.23 4.90
C ASP A 44 -2.47 -10.66 4.88
N ALA A 45 -1.85 -11.07 3.77
CA ALA A 45 -1.15 -12.36 3.66
C ALA A 45 0.07 -12.51 4.60
N ILE A 46 0.64 -11.40 5.08
CA ILE A 46 1.73 -11.38 6.06
C ILE A 46 1.25 -11.08 7.49
N GLY A 47 -0.07 -11.00 7.72
CA GLY A 47 -0.65 -10.82 9.05
C GLY A 47 -0.41 -9.43 9.65
N THR A 48 -0.34 -8.40 8.81
CA THR A 48 -0.08 -7.00 9.23
C THR A 48 -1.22 -6.07 8.81
N GLU A 49 -1.28 -4.88 9.42
CA GLU A 49 -2.29 -3.85 9.16
C GLU A 49 -1.72 -2.50 8.75
#